data_AF-K7FZU8-F1
#
_entry.id   AF-K7FZU8-F1
#
_cell.length_a   1.000
_cell.length_b   1.000
_cell.length_c   1.000
_cell.angle_alpha   90.00
_cell.angle_beta   90.00
_cell.angle_gamma   90.00
#
_symmetry.space_group_name_H-M   'P 1'
#
loop_
_entity.id
_entity.type
_entity.pdbx_description
1 polymer ?
#
loop_
_entity_poly.entity_id
_entity_poly.type
_entity_poly.pdbx_seq_one_letter_code
_entity_poly.pdbx_strand_id
1 'polypeptide(L)'
;STLRYPLRRGSSFTFLTPGPHWDFTLKRKRREKDDDVVSLCSLDFKEPSNKRVRPLARVTSLANLISPVRNGAVRRFGQTIQSFALRSDTKSPGCSRKSCSRSAAPTPPKRRNSVLWSEMLDVNMKESLSTKEIKRQEAIYELSRGEQDLIEDLKLARKAYHDPMLKLSIMAEEELTHIFGDLDAYIPLHEDFLARLGEATRPDGTVEQIGPILVKWLPGLNAYKGYCSNQLAAKALLDQKKQDRRVQDFLQRCLESPFSRKLDLWSFLDIPRSRLVKYPLLLKEILKHTPKDHPDVQILEEAISIIQGVLSDINLKKGESECQYYIDKLEYLDEKQKDPRIEASKALLCHGELKNKNGQKLYVFLFQDILVLTRPVTRNERHLYQVYRQPIPVQELVLEDLQDGDVKMGGSFRGAFGNSDKAKNIFRVRFQDPSSGQSHTLQANDIFHKQQWFNCIRTAIAPFQRTAASTELKELPELSEESEENNPSASNVQVPRRQPARSGVVHMELDEHPTECCSIMDTEEAKSRKTHRTQSGHKRTREKSLSKKGKETLV
;
A
#
# COMPACT_ATOMS: atom_id res chain seq x y z
N SER A 1 2.92 11.16 -44.27
CA SER A 1 3.71 10.02 -43.73
C SER A 1 3.86 10.20 -42.23
N THR A 2 3.01 9.55 -41.43
CA THR A 2 2.92 9.81 -39.97
C THR A 2 2.28 8.60 -39.27
N LEU A 3 3.10 7.61 -38.89
CA LEU A 3 2.64 6.39 -38.22
C LEU A 3 2.39 6.63 -36.72
N ARG A 4 1.14 6.49 -36.29
CA ARG A 4 0.77 6.43 -34.86
C ARG A 4 0.89 5.00 -34.37
N TYR A 5 1.70 4.74 -33.34
CA TYR A 5 1.70 3.46 -32.64
C TYR A 5 0.63 3.45 -31.53
N PRO A 6 -0.13 2.35 -31.35
CA PRO A 6 -1.14 2.25 -30.30
C PRO A 6 -0.51 1.85 -28.96
N LEU A 7 -0.80 2.62 -27.91
CA LEU A 7 -0.45 2.26 -26.53
C LEU A 7 -1.29 1.05 -26.08
N ARG A 8 -0.65 -0.09 -25.81
CA ARG A 8 -1.28 -1.23 -25.12
C ARG A 8 -1.39 -0.96 -23.62
N ARG A 9 -2.41 -1.54 -22.98
CA ARG A 9 -2.53 -1.58 -21.51
C ARG A 9 -1.34 -2.31 -20.88
N GLY A 10 -0.73 -1.70 -19.87
CA GLY A 10 0.07 -2.39 -18.84
C GLY A 10 -0.82 -2.87 -17.71
N SER A 11 -0.31 -3.81 -16.89
CA SER A 11 -1.00 -4.28 -15.68
C SER A 11 -0.76 -3.34 -14.49
N SER A 12 -1.47 -3.59 -13.39
CA SER A 12 -1.31 -2.87 -12.11
C SER A 12 0.14 -2.91 -11.62
N PHE A 13 0.59 -1.79 -11.05
CA PHE A 13 1.93 -1.60 -10.52
C PHE A 13 1.78 -1.02 -9.11
N THR A 14 2.19 -1.78 -8.09
CA THR A 14 2.09 -1.38 -6.69
C THR A 14 3.42 -0.82 -6.20
N PHE A 15 3.34 0.32 -5.53
CA PHE A 15 4.43 0.97 -4.84
C PHE A 15 4.08 1.06 -3.35
N LEU A 16 4.99 0.62 -2.49
CA LEU A 16 5.28 1.26 -1.23
C LEU A 16 6.81 1.24 -1.04
N THR A 17 7.50 2.26 -1.54
CA THR A 17 8.87 2.55 -1.07
C THR A 17 8.82 2.85 0.42
N PRO A 18 9.81 2.42 1.24
CA PRO A 18 9.99 2.95 2.59
C PRO A 18 10.52 4.40 2.51
N GLY A 19 9.62 5.33 2.19
CA GLY A 19 9.83 6.76 2.40
C GLY A 19 9.60 7.10 3.88
N PRO A 20 10.42 7.98 4.49
CA PRO A 20 10.19 8.41 5.85
C PRO A 20 8.92 9.30 5.91
N HIS A 21 7.94 8.83 6.69
CA HIS A 21 6.63 9.44 6.90
C HIS A 21 5.72 9.59 5.67
N TRP A 22 4.41 9.63 5.95
CA TRP A 22 3.42 10.18 5.04
C TRP A 22 3.63 11.70 4.93
N ASP A 23 4.34 12.16 3.90
CA ASP A 23 4.59 13.60 3.70
C ASP A 23 3.29 14.32 3.28
N PHE A 24 2.59 14.88 4.28
CA PHE A 24 1.34 15.63 4.12
C PHE A 24 1.53 17.07 3.59
N THR A 25 2.53 17.33 2.74
CA THR A 25 2.77 18.67 2.16
C THR A 25 1.75 19.05 1.07
N LEU A 26 0.78 19.88 1.44
CA LEU A 26 -0.12 20.57 0.51
C LEU A 26 0.66 21.51 -0.42
N LYS A 27 1.05 21.03 -1.61
CA LYS A 27 1.62 21.86 -2.70
C LYS A 27 0.54 22.77 -3.34
N ARG A 28 0.08 23.75 -2.57
CA ARG A 28 -0.85 24.79 -2.98
C ARG A 28 -0.19 25.72 -4.00
N LYS A 29 -0.62 25.65 -5.26
CA LYS A 29 -0.25 26.63 -6.28
C LYS A 29 -0.86 27.99 -5.91
N ARG A 30 -0.05 28.91 -5.37
CA ARG A 30 -0.52 30.25 -4.93
C ARG A 30 -1.16 31.00 -6.10
N ARG A 31 -2.46 31.25 -5.96
CA ARG A 31 -3.21 32.37 -6.55
C ARG A 31 -3.97 33.04 -5.41
N GLU A 32 -4.13 34.35 -5.51
CA GLU A 32 -4.89 35.14 -4.55
C GLU A 32 -6.32 35.30 -5.07
N LYS A 33 -7.29 35.25 -4.15
CA LYS A 33 -8.74 35.41 -4.35
C LYS A 33 -9.39 34.35 -5.29
N ASP A 34 -10.45 33.63 -4.88
CA ASP A 34 -11.38 33.79 -3.76
C ASP A 34 -11.53 32.50 -2.92
N ASP A 35 -12.03 32.62 -1.67
CA ASP A 35 -12.17 31.52 -0.70
C ASP A 35 -13.54 30.81 -0.79
N ASP A 36 -13.76 30.06 -1.88
CA ASP A 36 -14.89 29.11 -1.97
C ASP A 36 -14.61 27.82 -1.14
N VAL A 37 -15.61 27.36 -0.38
CA VAL A 37 -15.47 26.21 0.53
C VAL A 37 -15.45 24.89 -0.25
N VAL A 38 -14.30 24.21 -0.25
CA VAL A 38 -14.11 22.89 -0.88
C VAL A 38 -14.33 21.79 0.15
N SER A 39 -15.47 21.09 0.09
CA SER A 39 -15.69 19.88 0.92
C SER A 39 -14.69 18.77 0.57
N LEU A 40 -14.04 18.23 1.60
CA LEU A 40 -13.01 17.18 1.48
C LEU A 40 -13.61 15.80 1.11
N CYS A 41 -14.94 15.67 1.16
CA CYS A 41 -15.68 14.50 0.67
C CYS A 41 -15.43 14.22 -0.83
N SER A 42 -15.05 15.23 -1.64
CA SER A 42 -14.80 15.07 -3.10
C SER A 42 -13.35 14.75 -3.47
N LEU A 43 -12.52 14.29 -2.52
CA LEU A 43 -11.15 13.84 -2.80
C LEU A 43 -11.09 12.47 -3.49
N ASP A 44 -11.33 12.47 -4.81
CA ASP A 44 -10.91 11.40 -5.72
C ASP A 44 -9.38 11.26 -5.69
N PHE A 45 -8.87 10.13 -5.18
CA PHE A 45 -7.45 9.77 -5.28
C PHE A 45 -7.09 9.37 -6.73
N LYS A 46 -6.96 10.38 -7.59
CA LYS A 46 -6.67 10.19 -9.01
C LYS A 46 -5.17 9.93 -9.22
N GLU A 47 -4.87 8.69 -9.62
CA GLU A 47 -3.55 8.26 -10.11
C GLU A 47 -2.94 9.30 -11.08
N PRO A 48 -1.62 9.63 -10.96
CA PRO A 48 -1.03 10.83 -11.58
C PRO A 48 -1.05 10.81 -13.13
N SER A 49 -2.13 11.36 -13.70
CA SER A 49 -2.36 11.36 -15.15
C SER A 49 -1.54 12.44 -15.88
N ASN A 50 -0.36 12.06 -16.36
CA ASN A 50 0.52 12.92 -17.15
C ASN A 50 -0.09 13.27 -18.53
N LYS A 51 -0.83 14.37 -18.60
CA LYS A 51 -1.28 15.00 -19.86
C LYS A 51 -1.04 16.52 -19.85
N ARG A 52 -0.28 17.01 -20.84
CA ARG A 52 -0.11 18.45 -21.10
C ARG A 52 -1.46 19.08 -21.45
N VAL A 53 -1.76 20.22 -20.83
CA VAL A 53 -2.86 21.12 -21.25
C VAL A 53 -2.24 22.44 -21.71
N ARG A 54 -2.55 22.86 -22.94
CA ARG A 54 -2.30 24.25 -23.39
C ARG A 54 -3.50 25.12 -22.98
N PRO A 55 -3.29 26.39 -22.60
CA PRO A 55 -4.39 27.26 -22.19
C PRO A 55 -5.26 27.69 -23.37
N LEU A 56 -6.56 27.83 -23.15
CA LEU A 56 -7.46 28.63 -23.98
C LEU A 56 -8.52 29.31 -23.09
N ALA A 57 -9.26 30.27 -23.66
CA ALA A 57 -9.85 31.37 -22.91
C ALA A 57 -11.24 31.09 -22.28
N ARG A 58 -11.70 32.07 -21.47
CA ARG A 58 -13.02 32.13 -20.83
C ARG A 58 -14.17 32.03 -21.85
N VAL A 59 -15.16 31.18 -21.56
CA VAL A 59 -16.58 31.39 -21.91
C VAL A 59 -17.42 30.95 -20.71
N THR A 60 -18.47 31.70 -20.39
CA THR A 60 -19.40 31.46 -19.28
C THR A 60 -20.58 30.59 -19.71
N SER A 61 -20.96 29.63 -18.84
CA SER A 61 -22.26 28.94 -18.78
C SER A 61 -22.80 28.25 -20.05
N LEU A 62 -23.16 26.96 -19.92
CA LEU A 62 -24.48 26.48 -20.32
C LEU A 62 -24.76 25.09 -19.74
N ALA A 63 -26.04 24.79 -19.48
CA ALA A 63 -26.49 23.48 -19.04
C ALA A 63 -26.83 22.58 -20.24
N ASN A 64 -26.81 21.25 -20.01
CA ASN A 64 -27.30 20.18 -20.89
C ASN A 64 -26.68 20.09 -22.30
N LEU A 65 -25.97 18.98 -22.58
CA LEU A 65 -26.21 18.15 -23.78
C LEU A 65 -25.39 16.84 -23.80
N ILE A 66 -26.04 15.78 -24.30
CA ILE A 66 -25.50 14.53 -24.88
C ILE A 66 -25.01 13.42 -23.93
N SER A 67 -25.61 12.24 -24.12
CA SER A 67 -25.40 10.95 -23.43
C SER A 67 -24.25 10.12 -24.03
N PRO A 68 -23.69 9.15 -23.29
CA PRO A 68 -22.75 8.17 -23.86
C PRO A 68 -23.47 7.11 -24.72
N VAL A 69 -22.97 6.88 -25.95
CA VAL A 69 -23.50 5.87 -26.89
C VAL A 69 -22.70 4.56 -26.80
N ARG A 70 -23.37 3.41 -26.92
CA ARG A 70 -22.75 2.07 -26.95
C ARG A 70 -21.95 1.85 -28.26
N ASN A 71 -20.86 1.10 -28.18
CA ASN A 71 -20.10 0.64 -29.35
C ASN A 71 -20.95 -0.25 -30.27
N GLY A 72 -20.81 -0.07 -31.59
CA GLY A 72 -21.49 -0.84 -32.64
C GLY A 72 -20.53 -1.32 -33.74
N ALA A 73 -20.87 -2.46 -34.35
CA ALA A 73 -20.00 -3.29 -35.20
C ALA A 73 -19.37 -2.63 -36.44
N VAL A 74 -18.22 -3.18 -36.86
CA VAL A 74 -17.59 -2.98 -38.17
C VAL A 74 -18.30 -3.81 -39.25
N ARG A 75 -18.59 -3.21 -40.42
CA ARG A 75 -18.42 -3.84 -41.75
C ARG A 75 -18.40 -2.80 -42.89
N ARG A 76 -18.13 -3.26 -44.12
CA ARG A 76 -17.58 -2.45 -45.23
C ARG A 76 -18.64 -1.90 -46.19
N PHE A 77 -18.20 -0.89 -46.95
CA PHE A 77 -18.65 -0.46 -48.28
C PHE A 77 -19.77 -1.27 -48.97
N GLY A 78 -20.78 -0.53 -49.44
CA GLY A 78 -21.53 -0.86 -50.64
C GLY A 78 -21.44 0.32 -51.62
N GLN A 79 -21.26 0.03 -52.91
CA GLN A 79 -21.46 0.98 -54.00
C GLN A 79 -22.63 0.48 -54.86
N THR A 80 -23.32 1.40 -55.52
CA THR A 80 -24.57 1.22 -56.26
C THR A 80 -24.48 0.16 -57.37
N ILE A 81 -25.56 -0.61 -57.59
CA ILE A 81 -26.27 -0.77 -58.87
C ILE A 81 -27.58 -1.57 -58.64
N GLN A 82 -28.54 -1.37 -59.54
CA GLN A 82 -29.93 -1.86 -59.53
C GLN A 82 -30.06 -3.38 -59.66
N SER A 83 -31.21 -3.95 -59.26
CA SER A 83 -32.05 -4.79 -60.16
C SER A 83 -33.38 -5.24 -59.50
N PHE A 84 -34.16 -5.98 -60.28
CA PHE A 84 -35.62 -6.13 -60.35
C PHE A 84 -36.23 -7.35 -59.59
N ALA A 85 -37.58 -7.37 -59.49
CA ALA A 85 -38.46 -8.57 -59.58
C ALA A 85 -38.44 -9.65 -58.44
N LEU A 86 -39.48 -10.46 -58.17
CA LEU A 86 -40.92 -10.47 -58.55
C LEU A 86 -41.74 -11.36 -57.55
N ARG A 87 -42.97 -10.95 -57.15
CA ARG A 87 -44.09 -11.79 -56.60
C ARG A 87 -43.79 -12.56 -55.26
N SER A 88 -44.75 -13.13 -54.52
CA SER A 88 -46.21 -13.33 -54.72
C SER A 88 -47.00 -13.21 -53.39
N ASP A 89 -48.30 -12.94 -53.45
CA ASP A 89 -49.24 -12.89 -52.31
C ASP A 89 -49.54 -14.24 -51.63
N THR A 90 -49.91 -14.20 -50.34
CA THR A 90 -50.98 -15.05 -49.74
C THR A 90 -51.45 -14.49 -48.37
N LYS A 91 -52.57 -14.99 -47.83
CA LYS A 91 -53.46 -14.27 -46.88
C LYS A 91 -54.02 -15.20 -45.78
N SER A 92 -54.30 -14.78 -44.53
CA SER A 92 -54.10 -13.45 -43.90
C SER A 92 -53.83 -13.43 -42.38
N PRO A 93 -54.74 -13.84 -41.45
CA PRO A 93 -54.83 -13.13 -40.16
C PRO A 93 -54.51 -13.94 -38.88
N GLY A 94 -53.95 -13.27 -37.87
CA GLY A 94 -53.82 -13.77 -36.50
C GLY A 94 -53.38 -12.67 -35.53
N CYS A 95 -54.17 -12.39 -34.49
CA CYS A 95 -53.90 -11.30 -33.55
C CYS A 95 -53.24 -11.80 -32.25
N SER A 96 -52.14 -11.18 -31.84
CA SER A 96 -51.84 -10.97 -30.41
C SER A 96 -50.87 -9.80 -30.20
N ARG A 97 -51.34 -8.73 -29.55
CA ARG A 97 -50.51 -7.57 -29.18
C ARG A 97 -49.62 -7.94 -27.99
N LYS A 98 -48.36 -8.30 -28.22
CA LYS A 98 -47.38 -8.41 -27.12
C LYS A 98 -47.02 -7.01 -26.61
N SER A 99 -47.15 -6.82 -25.30
CA SER A 99 -46.88 -5.54 -24.64
C SER A 99 -45.40 -5.16 -24.75
N CYS A 100 -45.11 -3.94 -25.19
CA CYS A 100 -43.77 -3.36 -25.07
C CYS A 100 -43.54 -2.97 -23.60
N SER A 101 -42.82 -3.82 -22.86
CA SER A 101 -42.29 -3.45 -21.55
C SER A 101 -41.33 -2.27 -21.70
N ARG A 102 -41.79 -1.08 -21.30
CA ARG A 102 -40.93 0.12 -21.23
C ARG A 102 -39.77 -0.19 -20.29
N SER A 103 -38.55 -0.17 -20.81
CA SER A 103 -37.33 -0.16 -19.99
C SER A 103 -37.41 1.04 -19.04
N ALA A 104 -37.37 0.77 -17.73
CA ALA A 104 -37.36 1.83 -16.74
C ALA A 104 -36.12 2.72 -16.94
N ALA A 105 -36.29 4.05 -16.85
CA ALA A 105 -35.16 4.96 -16.88
C ALA A 105 -34.25 4.67 -15.68
N PRO A 106 -32.91 4.66 -15.85
CA PRO A 106 -32.01 4.37 -14.75
C PRO A 106 -32.15 5.45 -13.68
N THR A 107 -32.59 5.05 -12.48
CA THR A 107 -32.72 5.94 -11.32
C THR A 107 -31.39 6.66 -11.10
N PRO A 108 -31.37 8.00 -10.97
CA PRO A 108 -30.13 8.71 -10.68
C PRO A 108 -29.55 8.15 -9.37
N PRO A 109 -28.24 7.87 -9.29
CA PRO A 109 -27.64 7.41 -8.05
C PRO A 109 -27.87 8.48 -6.99
N LYS A 110 -28.41 8.08 -5.82
CA LYS A 110 -28.51 8.98 -4.66
C LYS A 110 -27.10 9.47 -4.33
N ARG A 111 -26.79 10.72 -4.65
CA ARG A 111 -25.69 11.43 -4.00
C ARG A 111 -26.06 11.58 -2.52
N ARG A 112 -25.09 11.46 -1.61
CA ARG A 112 -25.31 11.87 -0.22
C ARG A 112 -25.54 13.39 -0.20
N ASN A 113 -26.48 13.84 0.64
CA ASN A 113 -26.83 15.26 0.73
C ASN A 113 -25.69 16.00 1.45
N SER A 114 -25.06 16.96 0.77
CA SER A 114 -23.98 17.78 1.33
C SER A 114 -24.53 18.97 2.13
N VAL A 115 -25.36 18.69 3.14
CA VAL A 115 -25.91 19.71 4.06
C VAL A 115 -24.75 20.33 4.84
N LEU A 116 -24.65 21.65 4.90
CA LEU A 116 -23.65 22.33 5.72
C LEU A 116 -24.08 22.34 7.19
N TRP A 117 -23.13 22.30 8.13
CA TRP A 117 -23.46 22.48 9.55
C TRP A 117 -24.17 23.82 9.79
N SER A 118 -23.73 24.88 9.10
CA SER A 118 -24.36 26.19 9.14
C SER A 118 -25.69 26.30 8.37
N GLU A 119 -26.23 25.21 7.81
CA GLU A 119 -27.63 25.08 7.33
C GLU A 119 -28.54 24.37 8.35
N MET A 120 -27.99 23.84 9.45
CA MET A 120 -28.71 23.08 10.48
C MET A 120 -29.02 23.89 11.74
N LEU A 121 -28.81 25.21 11.71
CA LEU A 121 -28.91 26.12 12.86
C LEU A 121 -29.90 27.25 12.59
N ASP A 122 -30.56 27.72 13.65
CA ASP A 122 -31.35 28.94 13.61
C ASP A 122 -30.50 30.16 13.28
N VAL A 123 -31.07 31.07 12.48
CA VAL A 123 -30.38 32.27 11.96
C VAL A 123 -29.75 33.10 13.09
N ASN A 124 -30.46 33.27 14.19
CA ASN A 124 -30.00 34.04 15.35
C ASN A 124 -28.74 33.46 16.02
N MET A 125 -28.48 32.14 15.90
CA MET A 125 -27.26 31.50 16.40
C MET A 125 -26.10 31.58 15.39
N LYS A 126 -26.42 31.74 14.10
CA LYS A 126 -25.44 31.93 13.04
C LYS A 126 -24.83 33.34 13.06
N GLU A 127 -25.55 34.34 13.57
CA GLU A 127 -25.09 35.74 13.69
C GLU A 127 -24.20 36.00 14.93
N SER A 128 -24.26 35.16 15.97
CA SER A 128 -23.46 35.32 17.19
C SER A 128 -22.07 34.68 17.14
N LEU A 129 -21.83 33.77 16.20
CA LEU A 129 -20.56 33.05 16.06
C LEU A 129 -19.61 33.73 15.06
N SER A 130 -18.32 33.75 15.39
CA SER A 130 -17.29 34.25 14.45
C SER A 130 -17.18 33.34 13.23
N THR A 131 -16.84 33.91 12.07
CA THR A 131 -16.63 33.15 10.82
C THR A 131 -15.49 32.11 10.91
N LYS A 132 -14.59 32.25 11.88
CA LYS A 132 -13.55 31.26 12.19
C LYS A 132 -14.11 30.10 13.01
N GLU A 133 -14.98 30.37 13.98
CA GLU A 133 -15.63 29.35 14.79
C GLU A 133 -16.65 28.53 13.98
N ILE A 134 -17.43 29.18 13.10
CA ILE A 134 -18.30 28.47 12.14
C ILE A 134 -17.49 27.47 11.31
N LYS A 135 -16.29 27.84 10.84
CA LYS A 135 -15.40 26.94 10.09
C LYS A 135 -14.79 25.83 10.97
N ARG A 136 -14.59 26.05 12.28
CA ARG A 136 -14.18 24.99 13.22
C ARG A 136 -15.29 23.96 13.40
N GLN A 137 -16.51 24.41 13.63
CA GLN A 137 -17.69 23.54 13.78
C GLN A 137 -18.03 22.81 12.47
N GLU A 138 -17.92 23.46 11.31
CA GLU A 138 -18.07 22.82 10.00
C GLU A 138 -17.02 21.71 9.76
N ALA A 139 -15.78 21.88 10.22
CA ALA A 139 -14.74 20.85 10.14
C ALA A 139 -14.99 19.69 11.12
N ILE A 140 -15.50 19.97 12.33
CA ILE A 140 -15.95 18.96 13.30
C ILE A 140 -17.14 18.15 12.75
N TYR A 141 -18.07 18.82 12.05
CA TYR A 141 -19.21 18.17 11.43
C TYR A 141 -18.84 17.38 10.14
N GLU A 142 -17.87 17.82 9.34
CA GLU A 142 -17.36 17.01 8.22
C GLU A 142 -16.63 15.74 8.72
N LEU A 143 -15.95 15.83 9.87
CA LEU A 143 -15.41 14.66 10.56
C LEU A 143 -16.55 13.69 10.98
N SER A 144 -17.56 14.16 11.73
CA SER A 144 -18.63 13.30 12.25
C SER A 144 -19.53 12.68 11.18
N ARG A 145 -20.01 13.47 10.21
CA ARG A 145 -20.71 12.97 9.02
C ARG A 145 -19.87 11.93 8.28
N GLY A 146 -18.55 12.14 8.22
CA GLY A 146 -17.62 11.21 7.61
C GLY A 146 -17.53 9.84 8.30
N GLU A 147 -17.85 9.72 9.59
CA GLU A 147 -17.99 8.42 10.26
C GLU A 147 -19.37 7.80 10.06
N GLN A 148 -20.43 8.60 9.99
CA GLN A 148 -21.76 8.10 9.60
C GLN A 148 -21.71 7.47 8.20
N ASP A 149 -21.08 8.17 7.25
CA ASP A 149 -20.77 7.70 5.89
C ASP A 149 -19.99 6.37 5.88
N LEU A 150 -19.00 6.22 6.78
CA LEU A 150 -18.19 5.01 6.93
C LEU A 150 -19.01 3.84 7.47
N ILE A 151 -19.78 4.08 8.54
CA ILE A 151 -20.63 3.07 9.18
C ILE A 151 -21.71 2.57 8.19
N GLU A 152 -22.33 3.47 7.44
CA GLU A 152 -23.24 3.10 6.34
C GLU A 152 -22.54 2.21 5.31
N ASP A 153 -21.36 2.60 4.84
CA ASP A 153 -20.68 1.91 3.75
C ASP A 153 -20.09 0.55 4.17
N LEU A 154 -19.68 0.39 5.43
CA LEU A 154 -19.30 -0.92 6.02
C LEU A 154 -20.52 -1.85 6.11
N LYS A 155 -21.64 -1.36 6.69
CA LYS A 155 -22.90 -2.10 6.79
C LYS A 155 -23.44 -2.49 5.40
N LEU A 156 -23.25 -1.63 4.41
CA LEU A 156 -23.62 -1.89 3.02
C LEU A 156 -22.70 -2.94 2.36
N ALA A 157 -21.38 -2.86 2.57
CA ALA A 157 -20.42 -3.83 2.05
C ALA A 157 -20.75 -5.26 2.51
N ARG A 158 -21.08 -5.47 3.79
CA ARG A 158 -21.54 -6.78 4.28
C ARG A 158 -22.91 -7.16 3.70
N LYS A 159 -23.94 -6.34 3.91
CA LYS A 159 -25.34 -6.70 3.57
C LYS A 159 -25.63 -6.83 2.07
N ALA A 160 -24.92 -6.09 1.21
CA ALA A 160 -25.18 -6.08 -0.24
C ALA A 160 -24.17 -6.87 -1.09
N TYR A 161 -23.00 -7.23 -0.55
CA TYR A 161 -22.01 -8.04 -1.27
C TYR A 161 -21.69 -9.36 -0.55
N HIS A 162 -21.24 -9.33 0.71
CA HIS A 162 -20.89 -10.53 1.47
C HIS A 162 -22.08 -11.49 1.61
N ASP A 163 -23.16 -11.04 2.24
CA ASP A 163 -24.27 -11.92 2.62
C ASP A 163 -24.98 -12.53 1.40
N PRO A 164 -25.23 -11.81 0.28
CA PRO A 164 -25.82 -12.41 -0.90
C PRO A 164 -24.86 -13.39 -1.60
N MET A 165 -23.55 -13.16 -1.59
CA MET A 165 -22.59 -14.11 -2.16
C MET A 165 -22.49 -15.39 -1.34
N LEU A 166 -22.62 -15.32 -0.01
CA LEU A 166 -22.71 -16.49 0.86
C LEU A 166 -24.03 -17.26 0.63
N LYS A 167 -25.17 -16.55 0.72
CA LYS A 167 -26.53 -17.13 0.60
C LYS A 167 -26.84 -17.74 -0.77
N LEU A 168 -26.23 -17.22 -1.84
CA LEU A 168 -26.32 -17.76 -3.20
C LEU A 168 -25.17 -18.71 -3.56
N SER A 169 -24.29 -19.02 -2.59
CA SER A 169 -23.10 -19.86 -2.74
C SER A 169 -22.27 -19.49 -3.98
N ILE A 170 -21.99 -18.19 -4.15
CA ILE A 170 -21.22 -17.61 -5.25
C ILE A 170 -19.71 -17.69 -4.96
N MET A 171 -19.33 -17.59 -3.68
CA MET A 171 -18.00 -17.93 -3.16
C MET A 171 -18.18 -18.73 -1.86
N ALA A 172 -17.15 -19.46 -1.45
CA ALA A 172 -17.19 -20.19 -0.18
C ALA A 172 -17.04 -19.24 1.02
N GLU A 173 -17.46 -19.68 2.20
CA GLU A 173 -17.38 -18.89 3.44
C GLU A 173 -15.94 -18.48 3.75
N GLU A 174 -14.98 -19.41 3.69
CA GLU A 174 -13.54 -19.16 3.84
C GLU A 174 -13.01 -18.07 2.90
N GLU A 175 -13.48 -18.07 1.65
CA GLU A 175 -13.08 -17.10 0.61
C GLU A 175 -13.65 -15.71 0.88
N LEU A 176 -14.90 -15.67 1.38
CA LEU A 176 -15.56 -14.44 1.80
C LEU A 176 -14.92 -13.87 3.07
N THR A 177 -14.61 -14.70 4.07
CA THR A 177 -13.83 -14.29 5.26
C THR A 177 -12.46 -13.76 4.85
N HIS A 178 -11.77 -14.37 3.88
CA HIS A 178 -10.47 -13.90 3.41
C HIS A 178 -10.54 -12.58 2.62
N ILE A 179 -11.61 -12.32 1.87
CA ILE A 179 -11.80 -11.07 1.09
C ILE A 179 -12.31 -9.92 1.97
N PHE A 180 -13.29 -10.18 2.83
CA PHE A 180 -13.98 -9.14 3.61
C PHE A 180 -13.40 -8.94 5.01
N GLY A 181 -12.79 -9.95 5.61
CA GLY A 181 -12.50 -9.96 7.05
C GLY A 181 -13.76 -9.73 7.89
N ASP A 182 -13.59 -9.29 9.14
CA ASP A 182 -14.72 -8.88 9.98
C ASP A 182 -14.99 -7.38 9.91
N LEU A 183 -15.65 -6.93 8.84
CA LEU A 183 -16.00 -5.50 8.66
C LEU A 183 -16.85 -4.93 9.80
N ASP A 184 -17.70 -5.75 10.45
CA ASP A 184 -18.58 -5.23 11.51
C ASP A 184 -17.85 -5.04 12.84
N ALA A 185 -16.75 -5.75 13.10
CA ALA A 185 -15.96 -5.57 14.33
C ALA A 185 -15.43 -4.13 14.48
N TYR A 186 -15.31 -3.38 13.39
CA TYR A 186 -14.88 -1.97 13.40
C TYR A 186 -16.04 -0.98 13.57
N ILE A 187 -17.29 -1.40 13.38
CA ILE A 187 -18.45 -0.50 13.47
C ILE A 187 -18.61 0.11 14.88
N PRO A 188 -18.57 -0.67 15.98
CA PRO A 188 -18.70 -0.12 17.33
C PRO A 188 -17.65 0.94 17.69
N LEU A 189 -16.46 0.88 17.10
CA LEU A 189 -15.41 1.88 17.31
C LEU A 189 -15.85 3.26 16.80
N HIS A 190 -16.49 3.33 15.64
CA HIS A 190 -16.97 4.60 15.06
C HIS A 190 -18.27 5.07 15.69
N GLU A 191 -19.12 4.13 16.13
CA GLU A 191 -20.33 4.43 16.89
C GLU A 191 -19.99 5.00 18.29
N ASP A 192 -18.93 4.51 18.95
CA ASP A 192 -18.39 5.08 20.20
C ASP A 192 -17.91 6.53 20.02
N PHE A 193 -17.18 6.84 18.93
CA PHE A 193 -16.77 8.21 18.63
C PHE A 193 -17.98 9.14 18.41
N LEU A 194 -18.96 8.69 17.63
CA LEU A 194 -20.18 9.48 17.38
C LEU A 194 -21.01 9.69 18.65
N ALA A 195 -21.08 8.70 19.54
CA ALA A 195 -21.73 8.84 20.83
C ALA A 195 -21.03 9.90 21.70
N ARG A 196 -19.70 9.79 21.87
CA ARG A 196 -18.90 10.76 22.65
C ARG A 196 -18.99 12.18 22.10
N LEU A 197 -18.98 12.33 20.77
CA LEU A 197 -19.11 13.63 20.13
C LEU A 197 -20.52 14.21 20.30
N GLY A 198 -21.55 13.36 20.29
CA GLY A 198 -22.93 13.74 20.64
C GLY A 198 -23.06 14.19 22.09
N GLU A 199 -22.45 13.46 23.04
CA GLU A 199 -22.38 13.85 24.47
C GLU A 199 -21.66 15.19 24.69
N ALA A 200 -20.67 15.51 23.86
CA ALA A 200 -19.94 16.78 23.87
C ALA A 200 -20.57 17.89 23.01
N THR A 201 -21.68 17.60 22.31
CA THR A 201 -22.43 18.59 21.53
C THR A 201 -23.43 19.30 22.45
N ARG A 202 -23.28 20.62 22.57
CA ARG A 202 -24.17 21.47 23.38
C ARG A 202 -25.58 21.57 22.75
N PRO A 203 -26.60 22.02 23.51
CA PRO A 203 -27.96 22.22 22.98
C PRO A 203 -28.07 23.21 21.80
N ASP A 204 -27.06 24.06 21.60
CA ASP A 204 -26.91 24.99 20.47
C ASP A 204 -26.27 24.35 19.21
N GLY A 205 -25.96 23.05 19.25
CA GLY A 205 -25.32 22.32 18.17
C GLY A 205 -23.80 22.51 18.05
N THR A 206 -23.17 23.26 18.97
CA THR A 206 -21.71 23.48 18.99
C THR A 206 -20.98 22.44 19.83
N VAL A 207 -19.77 22.07 19.41
CA VAL A 207 -18.83 21.25 20.18
C VAL A 207 -17.74 22.15 20.74
N GLU A 208 -17.62 22.25 22.06
CA GLU A 208 -16.60 23.10 22.69
C GLU A 208 -15.20 22.52 22.49
N GLN A 209 -14.91 21.35 23.10
CA GLN A 209 -13.62 20.67 23.00
C GLN A 209 -13.79 19.30 22.34
N ILE A 210 -12.97 19.02 21.31
CA ILE A 210 -12.95 17.72 20.62
C ILE A 210 -11.62 16.96 20.81
N GLY A 211 -10.54 17.66 21.17
CA GLY A 211 -9.21 17.08 21.39
C GLY A 211 -9.21 15.89 22.36
N PRO A 212 -9.79 16.00 23.57
CA PRO A 212 -9.80 14.90 24.55
C PRO A 212 -10.49 13.63 24.06
N ILE A 213 -11.54 13.78 23.23
CA ILE A 213 -12.26 12.66 22.60
C ILE A 213 -11.33 11.97 21.60
N LEU A 214 -10.67 12.75 20.74
CA LEU A 214 -9.77 12.25 19.72
C LEU A 214 -8.53 11.55 20.30
N VAL A 215 -7.85 12.16 21.27
CA VAL A 215 -6.67 11.56 21.94
C VAL A 215 -7.02 10.19 22.54
N LYS A 216 -8.18 10.06 23.18
CA LYS A 216 -8.64 8.79 23.76
C LYS A 216 -9.05 7.75 22.70
N TRP A 217 -9.63 8.19 21.59
CA TRP A 217 -10.25 7.32 20.58
C TRP A 217 -9.30 6.84 19.48
N LEU A 218 -8.45 7.72 18.95
CA LEU A 218 -7.57 7.43 17.81
C LEU A 218 -6.66 6.19 17.98
N PRO A 219 -6.14 5.85 19.17
CA PRO A 219 -5.39 4.60 19.36
C PRO A 219 -6.19 3.33 19.01
N GLY A 220 -7.52 3.37 19.15
CA GLY A 220 -8.42 2.26 18.78
C GLY A 220 -8.40 1.91 17.30
N LEU A 221 -8.04 2.86 16.42
CA LEU A 221 -7.92 2.63 14.97
C LEU A 221 -6.81 1.62 14.61
N ASN A 222 -5.90 1.31 15.54
CA ASN A 222 -4.93 0.21 15.42
C ASN A 222 -5.61 -1.17 15.18
N ALA A 223 -6.90 -1.32 15.52
CA ALA A 223 -7.70 -2.51 15.16
C ALA A 223 -7.68 -2.82 13.66
N TYR A 224 -7.56 -1.81 12.79
CA TYR A 224 -7.46 -1.99 11.34
C TYR A 224 -6.12 -2.55 10.84
N LYS A 225 -5.11 -2.69 11.70
CA LYS A 225 -3.77 -3.17 11.32
C LYS A 225 -3.82 -4.51 10.58
N GLY A 226 -4.58 -5.49 11.09
CA GLY A 226 -4.75 -6.80 10.43
C GLY A 226 -5.57 -6.75 9.14
N TYR A 227 -6.56 -5.84 9.06
CA TYR A 227 -7.35 -5.64 7.84
C TYR A 227 -6.50 -5.09 6.69
N CYS A 228 -5.78 -3.99 6.96
CA CYS A 228 -4.93 -3.33 5.98
C CYS A 228 -3.71 -4.18 5.58
N SER A 229 -3.23 -5.08 6.44
CA SER A 229 -2.15 -6.01 6.09
C SER A 229 -2.62 -7.19 5.23
N ASN A 230 -3.87 -7.66 5.39
CA ASN A 230 -4.46 -8.71 4.55
C ASN A 230 -4.95 -8.22 3.17
N GLN A 231 -5.13 -6.91 2.96
CA GLN A 231 -5.70 -6.33 1.72
C GLN A 231 -5.03 -6.82 0.42
N LEU A 232 -3.72 -7.11 0.41
CA LEU A 232 -3.04 -7.63 -0.79
C LEU A 232 -3.51 -9.05 -1.17
N ALA A 233 -3.65 -9.94 -0.19
CA ALA A 233 -4.11 -11.30 -0.39
C ALA A 233 -5.61 -11.33 -0.76
N ALA A 234 -6.43 -10.53 -0.05
CA ALA A 234 -7.83 -10.29 -0.38
C ALA A 234 -8.02 -9.79 -1.83
N LYS A 235 -7.17 -8.84 -2.27
CA LYS A 235 -7.18 -8.32 -3.65
C LYS A 235 -6.82 -9.40 -4.67
N ALA A 236 -5.79 -10.20 -4.39
CA ALA A 236 -5.36 -11.27 -5.27
C ALA A 236 -6.44 -12.36 -5.42
N LEU A 237 -7.10 -12.77 -4.34
CA LEU A 237 -8.21 -13.72 -4.40
C LEU A 237 -9.41 -13.12 -5.13
N LEU A 238 -9.75 -11.85 -4.92
CA LEU A 238 -10.83 -11.18 -5.65
C LEU A 238 -10.53 -11.05 -7.16
N ASP A 239 -9.29 -10.78 -7.55
CA ASP A 239 -8.89 -10.73 -8.96
C ASP A 239 -8.87 -12.13 -9.62
N GLN A 240 -8.52 -13.19 -8.87
CA GLN A 240 -8.70 -14.58 -9.31
C GLN A 240 -10.19 -14.89 -9.49
N LYS A 241 -11.03 -14.59 -8.50
CA LYS A 241 -12.47 -14.87 -8.49
C LYS A 241 -13.26 -14.07 -9.52
N LYS A 242 -12.78 -12.90 -9.94
CA LYS A 242 -13.31 -12.14 -11.10
C LYS A 242 -13.22 -12.89 -12.45
N GLN A 243 -12.55 -14.04 -12.52
CA GLN A 243 -12.55 -14.96 -13.67
C GLN A 243 -13.77 -15.90 -13.69
N ASP A 244 -14.41 -16.16 -12.53
CA ASP A 244 -15.68 -16.90 -12.47
C ASP A 244 -16.83 -16.02 -12.98
N ARG A 245 -17.62 -16.57 -13.91
CA ARG A 245 -18.80 -15.91 -14.48
C ARG A 245 -19.88 -15.60 -13.43
N ARG A 246 -20.03 -16.44 -12.40
CA ARG A 246 -21.01 -16.22 -11.31
C ARG A 246 -20.65 -15.00 -10.48
N VAL A 247 -19.36 -14.87 -10.13
CA VAL A 247 -18.82 -13.70 -9.42
C VAL A 247 -18.89 -12.45 -10.30
N GLN A 248 -18.50 -12.56 -11.57
CA GLN A 248 -18.55 -11.44 -12.52
C GLN A 248 -19.98 -10.90 -12.73
N ASP A 249 -20.96 -11.78 -12.98
CA ASP A 249 -22.37 -11.42 -13.15
C ASP A 249 -22.95 -10.78 -11.87
N PHE A 250 -22.66 -11.35 -10.71
CA PHE A 250 -23.08 -10.76 -9.42
C PHE A 250 -22.52 -9.35 -9.22
N LEU A 251 -21.21 -9.15 -9.41
CA LEU A 251 -20.59 -7.84 -9.27
C LEU A 251 -21.12 -6.82 -10.30
N GLN A 252 -21.46 -7.26 -11.52
CA GLN A 252 -22.08 -6.42 -12.54
C GLN A 252 -23.50 -5.98 -12.12
N ARG A 253 -24.32 -6.89 -11.58
CA ARG A 253 -25.66 -6.56 -11.03
C ARG A 253 -25.58 -5.56 -9.87
N CYS A 254 -24.55 -5.66 -9.02
CA CYS A 254 -24.30 -4.66 -7.96
C CYS A 254 -23.96 -3.28 -8.56
N LEU A 255 -23.08 -3.22 -9.56
CA LEU A 255 -22.72 -1.97 -10.26
C LEU A 255 -23.91 -1.31 -10.99
N GLU A 256 -24.87 -2.10 -11.47
CA GLU A 256 -26.11 -1.62 -12.08
C GLU A 256 -27.17 -1.18 -11.04
N SER A 257 -27.03 -1.62 -9.78
CA SER A 257 -27.96 -1.30 -8.69
C SER A 257 -27.62 0.06 -8.04
N PRO A 258 -28.62 0.91 -7.69
CA PRO A 258 -28.35 2.26 -7.17
C PRO A 258 -27.51 2.35 -5.90
N PHE A 259 -27.54 1.32 -5.04
CA PHE A 259 -26.81 1.31 -3.76
C PHE A 259 -25.28 1.38 -3.95
N SER A 260 -24.75 0.81 -5.04
CA SER A 260 -23.29 0.81 -5.28
C SER A 260 -22.74 2.20 -5.55
N ARG A 261 -23.60 3.18 -5.89
CA ARG A 261 -23.21 4.50 -6.40
C ARG A 261 -22.27 4.42 -7.64
N LYS A 262 -22.28 3.27 -8.34
CA LYS A 262 -21.36 2.86 -9.42
C LYS A 262 -19.91 2.59 -8.99
N LEU A 263 -19.67 2.39 -7.69
CA LEU A 263 -18.40 1.91 -7.15
C LEU A 263 -18.34 0.38 -7.20
N ASP A 264 -17.16 -0.19 -7.48
CA ASP A 264 -16.96 -1.65 -7.47
C ASP A 264 -16.73 -2.18 -6.05
N LEU A 265 -16.78 -3.51 -5.86
CA LEU A 265 -16.53 -4.11 -4.56
C LEU A 265 -15.14 -3.73 -3.98
N TRP A 266 -14.11 -3.60 -4.81
CA TRP A 266 -12.80 -3.19 -4.31
C TRP A 266 -12.82 -1.76 -3.74
N SER A 267 -13.57 -0.86 -4.38
CA SER A 267 -13.78 0.50 -3.90
C SER A 267 -14.41 0.54 -2.49
N PHE A 268 -15.28 -0.42 -2.14
CA PHE A 268 -15.84 -0.56 -0.78
C PHE A 268 -14.83 -1.18 0.22
N LEU A 269 -14.08 -2.21 -0.20
CA LEU A 269 -13.02 -2.84 0.62
C LEU A 269 -11.82 -1.89 0.88
N ASP A 270 -11.67 -0.83 0.09
CA ASP A 270 -10.64 0.18 0.29
C ASP A 270 -11.06 1.34 1.22
N ILE A 271 -12.34 1.42 1.61
CA ILE A 271 -12.87 2.53 2.43
C ILE A 271 -12.13 2.67 3.78
N PRO A 272 -11.86 1.60 4.56
CA PRO A 272 -11.11 1.73 5.82
C PRO A 272 -9.74 2.40 5.64
N ARG A 273 -8.95 1.91 4.69
CA ARG A 273 -7.62 2.47 4.35
C ARG A 273 -7.74 3.93 3.86
N SER A 274 -8.77 4.22 3.07
CA SER A 274 -9.07 5.56 2.53
C SER A 274 -9.56 6.55 3.60
N ARG A 275 -10.25 6.10 4.65
CA ARG A 275 -10.61 6.94 5.81
C ARG A 275 -9.42 7.18 6.72
N LEU A 276 -8.66 6.13 7.06
CA LEU A 276 -7.51 6.21 7.96
C LEU A 276 -6.53 7.32 7.56
N VAL A 277 -6.18 7.42 6.28
CA VAL A 277 -5.26 8.45 5.77
C VAL A 277 -5.84 9.88 5.72
N LYS A 278 -7.14 10.06 5.98
CA LYS A 278 -7.82 11.37 5.99
C LYS A 278 -7.83 12.03 7.38
N TYR A 279 -7.78 11.27 8.47
CA TYR A 279 -7.76 11.84 9.83
C TYR A 279 -6.67 12.93 10.04
N PRO A 280 -5.41 12.76 9.60
CA PRO A 280 -4.39 13.80 9.74
C PRO A 280 -4.68 15.09 8.95
N LEU A 281 -5.58 15.04 7.97
CA LEU A 281 -6.03 16.20 7.19
C LEU A 281 -7.23 16.88 7.86
N LEU A 282 -8.21 16.08 8.31
CA LEU A 282 -9.40 16.56 9.03
C LEU A 282 -9.01 17.28 10.34
N LEU A 283 -8.15 16.67 11.16
CA LEU A 283 -7.69 17.28 12.41
C LEU A 283 -6.87 18.56 12.17
N LYS A 284 -6.08 18.64 11.09
CA LYS A 284 -5.35 19.86 10.72
C LYS A 284 -6.28 21.00 10.30
N GLU A 285 -7.41 20.69 9.65
CA GLU A 285 -8.40 21.70 9.27
C GLU A 285 -9.19 22.19 10.51
N ILE A 286 -9.49 21.33 11.49
CA ILE A 286 -10.04 21.76 12.79
C ILE A 286 -9.03 22.67 13.52
N LEU A 287 -7.80 22.21 13.73
CA LEU A 287 -6.73 22.95 14.44
C LEU A 287 -6.46 24.34 13.84
N LYS A 288 -6.46 24.44 12.50
CA LYS A 288 -6.33 25.70 11.75
C LYS A 288 -7.41 26.74 12.12
N HIS A 289 -8.63 26.30 12.46
CA HIS A 289 -9.73 27.18 12.87
C HIS A 289 -9.85 27.33 14.38
N THR A 290 -9.25 26.46 15.20
CA THR A 290 -9.15 26.61 16.66
C THR A 290 -8.46 27.92 17.07
N PRO A 291 -9.00 28.72 18.02
CA PRO A 291 -8.31 29.90 18.60
C PRO A 291 -6.99 29.50 19.29
N LYS A 292 -5.98 30.39 19.31
CA LYS A 292 -4.63 30.05 19.84
C LYS A 292 -4.59 29.82 21.36
N ASP A 293 -5.57 30.40 22.02
CA ASP A 293 -5.89 30.45 23.43
C ASP A 293 -6.84 29.32 23.88
N HIS A 294 -7.38 28.55 22.94
CA HIS A 294 -8.34 27.47 23.21
C HIS A 294 -7.61 26.15 23.55
N PRO A 295 -8.06 25.37 24.56
CA PRO A 295 -7.35 24.18 25.03
C PRO A 295 -7.12 23.11 23.95
N ASP A 296 -8.03 22.96 22.98
CA ASP A 296 -7.87 22.00 21.88
C ASP A 296 -6.59 22.20 21.06
N VAL A 297 -5.88 23.34 21.09
CA VAL A 297 -4.68 23.55 20.26
C VAL A 297 -3.63 22.46 20.50
N GLN A 298 -3.17 22.31 21.76
CA GLN A 298 -2.14 21.33 22.12
C GLN A 298 -2.68 19.88 21.99
N ILE A 299 -3.95 19.68 22.34
CA ILE A 299 -4.58 18.36 22.35
C ILE A 299 -4.86 17.85 20.92
N LEU A 300 -5.12 18.75 19.96
CA LEU A 300 -5.19 18.41 18.53
C LEU A 300 -3.81 18.16 17.93
N GLU A 301 -2.76 18.87 18.37
CA GLU A 301 -1.38 18.57 17.96
C GLU A 301 -0.94 17.18 18.46
N GLU A 302 -1.28 16.83 19.70
CA GLU A 302 -1.12 15.47 20.25
C GLU A 302 -1.92 14.43 19.43
N ALA A 303 -3.21 14.67 19.20
CA ALA A 303 -4.06 13.78 18.40
C ALA A 303 -3.53 13.56 16.98
N ILE A 304 -3.00 14.61 16.34
CA ILE A 304 -2.34 14.55 15.02
C ILE A 304 -1.06 13.69 15.07
N SER A 305 -0.33 13.70 16.18
CA SER A 305 0.84 12.83 16.40
C SER A 305 0.42 11.36 16.60
N ILE A 306 -0.57 11.11 17.45
CA ILE A 306 -1.13 9.77 17.73
C ILE A 306 -1.56 9.07 16.43
N ILE A 307 -2.34 9.74 15.59
CA ILE A 307 -2.82 9.14 14.33
C ILE A 307 -1.69 8.96 13.30
N GLN A 308 -0.64 9.80 13.32
CA GLN A 308 0.55 9.56 12.50
C GLN A 308 1.34 8.34 12.99
N GLY A 309 1.41 8.10 14.30
CA GLY A 309 1.92 6.87 14.89
C GLY A 309 1.13 5.65 14.38
N VAL A 310 -0.19 5.62 14.61
CA VAL A 310 -1.08 4.52 14.16
C VAL A 310 -0.97 4.27 12.65
N LEU A 311 -0.92 5.32 11.82
CA LEU A 311 -0.74 5.19 10.37
C LEU A 311 0.64 4.66 9.95
N SER A 312 1.70 4.97 10.72
CA SER A 312 3.05 4.42 10.50
C SER A 312 3.08 2.93 10.86
N ASP A 313 2.47 2.58 11.99
CA ASP A 313 2.32 1.21 12.50
C ASP A 313 1.53 0.30 11.54
N ILE A 314 0.42 0.79 10.99
CA ILE A 314 -0.39 0.06 9.99
C ILE A 314 0.39 -0.06 8.68
N ASN A 315 1.13 0.97 8.25
CA ASN A 315 1.94 0.92 7.04
C ASN A 315 3.10 -0.08 7.15
N LEU A 316 3.81 -0.08 8.28
CA LEU A 316 4.88 -1.03 8.58
C LEU A 316 4.33 -2.46 8.54
N LYS A 317 3.21 -2.74 9.24
CA LYS A 317 2.65 -4.09 9.25
C LYS A 317 2.11 -4.53 7.89
N LYS A 318 1.58 -3.61 7.08
CA LYS A 318 1.25 -3.90 5.68
C LYS A 318 2.51 -4.28 4.89
N GLY A 319 3.59 -3.53 5.03
CA GLY A 319 4.88 -3.83 4.38
C GLY A 319 5.43 -5.22 4.75
N GLU A 320 5.38 -5.59 6.04
CA GLU A 320 5.75 -6.94 6.49
C GLU A 320 4.89 -8.03 5.85
N SER A 321 3.55 -7.85 5.81
CA SER A 321 2.64 -8.84 5.21
C SER A 321 2.74 -8.91 3.69
N GLU A 322 3.04 -7.81 3.01
CA GLU A 322 3.36 -7.76 1.57
C GLU A 322 4.67 -8.49 1.27
N CYS A 323 5.70 -8.29 2.12
CA CYS A 323 6.96 -9.01 2.07
C CYS A 323 6.77 -10.53 2.22
N GLN A 324 6.09 -10.96 3.31
CA GLN A 324 5.80 -12.37 3.58
C GLN A 324 4.96 -13.02 2.46
N TYR A 325 3.91 -12.34 1.99
CA TYR A 325 3.04 -12.84 0.92
C TYR A 325 3.79 -13.15 -0.38
N TYR A 326 4.90 -12.45 -0.66
CA TYR A 326 5.76 -12.75 -1.80
C TYR A 326 6.80 -13.84 -1.50
N ILE A 327 7.37 -13.87 -0.28
CA ILE A 327 8.27 -14.95 0.19
C ILE A 327 7.55 -16.31 0.12
N ASP A 328 6.32 -16.40 0.63
CA ASP A 328 5.45 -17.59 0.62
C ASP A 328 5.10 -18.10 -0.80
N LYS A 329 5.46 -17.33 -1.83
CA LYS A 329 5.21 -17.62 -3.24
C LYS A 329 6.47 -17.82 -4.07
N LEU A 330 7.65 -17.76 -3.45
CA LEU A 330 8.91 -18.13 -4.12
C LEU A 330 8.96 -19.66 -4.33
N GLU A 331 9.41 -20.07 -5.50
CA GLU A 331 9.62 -21.48 -5.83
C GLU A 331 11.09 -21.71 -6.21
N TYR A 332 11.79 -22.51 -5.42
CA TYR A 332 13.20 -22.85 -5.63
C TYR A 332 13.32 -24.16 -6.44
N LEU A 333 14.24 -24.23 -7.41
CA LEU A 333 14.53 -25.44 -8.21
C LEU A 333 15.79 -26.19 -7.74
N ASP A 334 16.71 -25.50 -7.08
CA ASP A 334 17.92 -26.03 -6.45
C ASP A 334 17.99 -25.44 -5.03
N GLU A 335 18.37 -26.24 -4.04
CA GLU A 335 18.55 -25.80 -2.65
C GLU A 335 19.55 -24.63 -2.55
N LYS A 336 20.53 -24.57 -3.47
CA LYS A 336 21.50 -23.46 -3.57
C LYS A 336 20.86 -22.11 -3.89
N GLN A 337 19.60 -22.06 -4.33
CA GLN A 337 18.87 -20.82 -4.60
C GLN A 337 18.18 -20.24 -3.36
N LYS A 338 18.13 -21.00 -2.24
CA LYS A 338 17.63 -20.51 -0.96
C LYS A 338 18.74 -19.70 -0.27
N ASP A 339 18.36 -18.62 0.38
CA ASP A 339 19.26 -17.77 1.15
C ASP A 339 18.51 -17.25 2.37
N PRO A 340 18.96 -17.51 3.61
CA PRO A 340 18.24 -17.11 4.83
C PRO A 340 17.92 -15.61 4.94
N ARG A 341 18.60 -14.74 4.16
CA ARG A 341 18.27 -13.32 4.05
C ARG A 341 16.88 -13.09 3.42
N ILE A 342 16.37 -14.04 2.64
CA ILE A 342 15.02 -14.01 2.07
C ILE A 342 13.99 -14.26 3.18
N GLU A 343 14.06 -15.39 3.89
CA GLU A 343 13.11 -15.72 4.94
C GLU A 343 13.20 -14.78 6.16
N ALA A 344 14.33 -14.13 6.38
CA ALA A 344 14.50 -13.08 7.40
C ALA A 344 13.99 -11.68 6.95
N SER A 345 13.68 -11.47 5.67
CA SER A 345 13.31 -10.15 5.14
C SER A 345 11.94 -9.68 5.62
N LYS A 346 11.91 -8.50 6.26
CA LYS A 346 10.68 -7.83 6.72
C LYS A 346 10.21 -6.67 5.83
N ALA A 347 11.04 -6.22 4.89
CA ALA A 347 10.73 -5.12 4.00
C ALA A 347 11.06 -5.46 2.54
N LEU A 348 10.08 -5.25 1.67
CA LEU A 348 10.20 -5.35 0.21
C LEU A 348 10.28 -3.92 -0.35
N LEU A 349 11.48 -3.49 -0.75
CA LEU A 349 11.78 -2.11 -1.16
C LEU A 349 11.20 -1.76 -2.54
N CYS A 350 11.20 -2.73 -3.47
CA CYS A 350 10.68 -2.60 -4.82
C CYS A 350 10.42 -3.98 -5.43
N HIS A 351 9.36 -4.12 -6.23
CA HIS A 351 9.09 -5.35 -6.99
C HIS A 351 8.38 -5.06 -8.32
N GLY A 352 8.43 -5.99 -9.29
CA GLY A 352 7.72 -5.84 -10.56
C GLY A 352 8.33 -6.56 -11.77
N GLU A 353 7.69 -6.42 -12.92
CA GLU A 353 8.16 -7.00 -14.20
C GLU A 353 9.31 -6.19 -14.82
N LEU A 354 10.39 -6.89 -15.17
CA LEU A 354 11.49 -6.39 -16.00
C LEU A 354 11.80 -7.40 -17.12
N LYS A 355 12.47 -6.99 -18.19
CA LYS A 355 12.90 -7.91 -19.26
C LYS A 355 14.40 -8.14 -19.19
N ASN A 356 14.86 -9.39 -19.27
CA ASN A 356 16.29 -9.69 -19.41
C ASN A 356 16.77 -9.51 -20.86
N LYS A 357 18.10 -9.56 -21.07
CA LYS A 357 18.73 -9.45 -22.41
C LYS A 357 18.24 -10.45 -23.47
N ASN A 358 17.56 -11.54 -23.07
CA ASN A 358 16.98 -12.55 -23.97
C ASN A 358 15.47 -12.28 -24.24
N GLY A 359 14.98 -11.08 -23.93
CA GLY A 359 13.58 -10.69 -24.08
C GLY A 359 12.60 -11.37 -23.10
N GLN A 360 13.10 -12.25 -22.21
CA GLN A 360 12.26 -12.95 -21.25
C GLN A 360 11.79 -11.98 -20.17
N LYS A 361 10.50 -12.01 -19.87
CA LYS A 361 9.96 -11.38 -18.66
C LYS A 361 10.50 -12.10 -17.43
N LEU A 362 11.09 -11.34 -16.52
CA LEU A 362 11.36 -11.72 -15.15
C LEU A 362 10.47 -10.88 -14.23
N TYR A 363 10.14 -11.42 -13.06
CA TYR A 363 9.58 -10.64 -11.96
C TYR A 363 10.66 -10.53 -10.90
N VAL A 364 11.02 -9.30 -10.52
CA VAL A 364 12.15 -9.04 -9.62
C VAL A 364 11.62 -8.54 -8.28
N PHE A 365 12.29 -8.93 -7.21
CA PHE A 365 12.05 -8.48 -5.83
C PHE A 365 13.35 -7.93 -5.27
N LEU A 366 13.34 -6.69 -4.80
CA LEU A 366 14.41 -6.10 -3.99
C LEU A 366 13.91 -6.05 -2.55
N PHE A 367 14.32 -7.02 -1.74
CA PHE A 367 14.17 -6.96 -0.29
C PHE A 367 15.23 -6.03 0.33
N GLN A 368 15.15 -5.80 1.63
CA GLN A 368 16.10 -4.95 2.36
C GLN A 368 17.56 -5.36 2.15
N ASP A 369 17.85 -6.66 2.21
CA ASP A 369 19.22 -7.20 2.23
C ASP A 369 19.54 -8.11 1.03
N ILE A 370 18.56 -8.39 0.15
CA ILE A 370 18.75 -9.32 -0.98
C ILE A 370 17.85 -9.02 -2.20
N LEU A 371 18.41 -9.16 -3.40
CA LEU A 371 17.74 -9.01 -4.70
C LEU A 371 17.45 -10.39 -5.29
N VAL A 372 16.17 -10.76 -5.42
CA VAL A 372 15.72 -12.04 -5.99
C VAL A 372 15.13 -11.79 -7.38
N LEU A 373 15.71 -12.41 -8.41
CA LEU A 373 15.12 -12.46 -9.74
C LEU A 373 14.29 -13.75 -9.88
N THR A 374 13.12 -13.67 -10.49
CA THR A 374 12.21 -14.82 -10.65
C THR A 374 11.55 -14.84 -12.03
N ARG A 375 10.91 -15.96 -12.35
CA ARG A 375 9.97 -16.13 -13.46
C ARG A 375 8.57 -16.35 -12.88
N PRO A 376 7.54 -15.60 -13.30
CA PRO A 376 6.17 -15.89 -12.88
C PRO A 376 5.71 -17.21 -13.51
N VAL A 377 5.19 -18.13 -12.68
CA VAL A 377 4.69 -19.46 -13.06
C VAL A 377 3.31 -19.64 -12.44
N THR A 378 2.40 -20.34 -13.14
CA THR A 378 1.12 -20.76 -12.56
C THR A 378 1.14 -22.28 -12.34
N ARG A 379 0.88 -22.73 -11.11
CA ARG A 379 0.73 -24.15 -10.74
C ARG A 379 -0.53 -24.33 -9.91
N ASN A 380 -1.38 -25.29 -10.28
CA ASN A 380 -2.63 -25.60 -9.57
C ASN A 380 -3.45 -24.33 -9.27
N GLU A 381 -3.65 -23.52 -10.31
CA GLU A 381 -4.29 -22.18 -10.29
C GLU A 381 -3.62 -21.10 -9.41
N ARG A 382 -2.56 -21.42 -8.65
CA ARG A 382 -1.78 -20.47 -7.86
C ARG A 382 -0.70 -19.82 -8.72
N HIS A 383 -0.59 -18.50 -8.65
CA HIS A 383 0.55 -17.76 -9.18
C HIS A 383 1.73 -17.81 -8.18
N LEU A 384 2.88 -18.27 -8.66
CA LEU A 384 4.14 -18.46 -7.96
C LEU A 384 5.28 -17.77 -8.71
N TYR A 385 6.42 -17.63 -8.04
CA TYR A 385 7.60 -16.91 -8.53
C TYR A 385 8.83 -17.82 -8.47
N GLN A 386 9.10 -18.52 -9.57
CA GLN A 386 10.21 -19.46 -9.67
C GLN A 386 11.55 -18.73 -9.73
N VAL A 387 12.43 -18.96 -8.74
CA VAL A 387 13.70 -18.23 -8.59
C VAL A 387 14.60 -18.50 -9.80
N TYR A 388 15.15 -17.43 -10.37
CA TYR A 388 15.95 -17.44 -11.58
C TYR A 388 17.40 -17.09 -11.26
N ARG A 389 18.28 -18.10 -11.34
CA ARG A 389 19.68 -18.05 -10.86
C ARG A 389 19.75 -17.81 -9.35
N GLN A 390 20.90 -17.35 -8.87
CA GLN A 390 21.12 -17.07 -7.46
C GLN A 390 20.52 -15.70 -7.10
N PRO A 391 19.84 -15.58 -5.95
CA PRO A 391 19.65 -14.30 -5.27
C PRO A 391 20.97 -13.54 -5.14
N ILE A 392 20.96 -12.21 -5.28
CA ILE A 392 22.15 -11.35 -5.15
C ILE A 392 22.04 -10.54 -3.87
N PRO A 393 22.86 -10.79 -2.84
CA PRO A 393 22.84 -10.03 -1.59
C PRO A 393 23.15 -8.55 -1.83
N VAL A 394 22.46 -7.63 -1.15
CA VAL A 394 22.60 -6.19 -1.38
C VAL A 394 24.01 -5.67 -1.02
N GLN A 395 24.68 -6.32 -0.07
CA GLN A 395 26.09 -6.09 0.26
C GLN A 395 27.04 -6.43 -0.92
N GLU A 396 26.69 -7.42 -1.73
CA GLU A 396 27.48 -7.93 -2.86
C GLU A 396 26.98 -7.37 -4.22
N LEU A 397 25.93 -6.54 -4.20
CA LEU A 397 25.19 -6.11 -5.38
C LEU A 397 25.81 -4.87 -6.03
N VAL A 398 26.36 -5.05 -7.24
CA VAL A 398 26.82 -3.94 -8.09
C VAL A 398 25.75 -3.58 -9.11
N LEU A 399 25.40 -2.29 -9.14
CA LEU A 399 24.47 -1.67 -10.08
C LEU A 399 25.26 -0.83 -11.10
N GLU A 400 25.10 -1.12 -12.39
CA GLU A 400 25.70 -0.37 -13.49
C GLU A 400 24.60 0.31 -14.31
N ASP A 401 24.75 1.61 -14.59
CA ASP A 401 23.89 2.29 -15.57
C ASP A 401 24.37 1.99 -17.00
N LEU A 402 23.43 1.79 -17.92
CA LEU A 402 23.70 1.50 -19.34
C LEU A 402 22.93 2.47 -20.24
N GLN A 403 23.57 2.93 -21.30
CA GLN A 403 22.99 3.87 -22.27
C GLN A 403 22.08 3.16 -23.27
N ASP A 404 21.23 3.95 -23.93
CA ASP A 404 20.25 3.49 -24.93
C ASP A 404 20.95 2.93 -26.20
N GLY A 405 21.27 1.64 -26.18
CA GLY A 405 21.87 0.90 -27.30
C GLY A 405 23.15 0.14 -26.99
N ASP A 406 23.67 0.21 -25.76
CA ASP A 406 24.88 -0.52 -25.32
C ASP A 406 24.72 -2.04 -25.41
N VAL A 407 23.48 -2.53 -25.36
CA VAL A 407 23.13 -3.93 -25.46
C VAL A 407 22.11 -4.13 -26.59
N LYS A 408 22.30 -5.21 -27.36
CA LYS A 408 21.27 -5.74 -28.29
C LYS A 408 20.39 -6.72 -27.52
N MET A 409 19.08 -6.50 -27.47
CA MET A 409 18.16 -7.48 -26.87
C MET A 409 17.95 -8.63 -27.85
N GLY A 410 18.34 -9.85 -27.46
CA GLY A 410 18.14 -11.04 -28.29
C GLY A 410 16.71 -11.55 -28.18
N GLY A 411 15.98 -11.62 -29.30
CA GLY A 411 14.59 -12.11 -29.32
C GLY A 411 14.08 -12.42 -30.72
N SER A 412 14.31 -13.66 -31.18
CA SER A 412 14.03 -14.16 -32.55
C SER A 412 14.98 -13.64 -33.64
N PHE A 413 15.37 -14.53 -34.55
CA PHE A 413 16.32 -14.28 -35.64
C PHE A 413 15.87 -13.20 -36.65
N ARG A 414 14.59 -12.79 -36.63
CA ARG A 414 14.07 -11.74 -37.52
C ARG A 414 14.55 -10.31 -37.20
N GLY A 415 15.13 -10.06 -36.01
CA GLY A 415 15.66 -8.74 -35.64
C GLY A 415 17.05 -8.40 -36.21
N ALA A 416 17.77 -9.38 -36.78
CA ALA A 416 19.21 -9.29 -37.07
C ALA A 416 19.65 -8.17 -38.04
N PHE A 417 18.70 -7.54 -38.76
CA PHE A 417 18.96 -6.51 -39.77
C PHE A 417 18.25 -5.17 -39.48
N GLY A 418 17.66 -5.00 -38.30
CA GLY A 418 16.91 -3.80 -37.91
C GLY A 418 17.71 -2.82 -37.04
N ASN A 419 17.97 -1.60 -37.53
CA ASN A 419 18.57 -0.51 -36.74
C ASN A 419 17.68 -0.01 -35.57
N SER A 420 16.47 -0.57 -35.42
CA SER A 420 15.51 -0.29 -34.35
C SER A 420 15.79 -1.02 -33.02
N ASP A 421 16.53 -2.12 -33.04
CA ASP A 421 16.56 -3.09 -31.93
C ASP A 421 17.59 -2.77 -30.83
N LYS A 422 18.00 -1.50 -30.74
CA LYS A 422 18.82 -0.97 -29.65
C LYS A 422 18.03 -0.97 -28.34
N ALA A 423 18.57 -1.62 -27.32
CA ALA A 423 17.92 -1.69 -26.00
C ALA A 423 17.81 -0.29 -25.39
N LYS A 424 16.59 0.10 -25.01
CA LYS A 424 16.33 1.35 -24.29
C LYS A 424 15.96 1.09 -22.83
N ASN A 425 16.21 2.07 -21.96
CA ASN A 425 15.88 2.00 -20.53
C ASN A 425 16.50 0.77 -19.83
N ILE A 426 17.76 0.45 -20.15
CA ILE A 426 18.51 -0.67 -19.58
C ILE A 426 19.41 -0.26 -18.40
N PHE A 427 19.70 -1.22 -17.53
CA PHE A 427 20.75 -1.19 -16.51
C PHE A 427 21.28 -2.63 -16.28
N ARG A 428 22.36 -2.80 -15.52
CA ARG A 428 22.86 -4.12 -15.12
C ARG A 428 22.88 -4.26 -13.60
N VAL A 429 22.55 -5.45 -13.12
CA VAL A 429 22.88 -5.91 -11.76
C VAL A 429 23.81 -7.13 -11.83
N ARG A 430 24.74 -7.25 -10.89
CA ARG A 430 25.67 -8.39 -10.76
C ARG A 430 26.21 -8.51 -9.34
N PHE A 431 26.87 -9.61 -9.06
CA PHE A 431 27.77 -9.76 -7.91
C PHE A 431 29.02 -8.89 -8.07
N GLN A 432 29.59 -8.45 -6.95
CA GLN A 432 30.84 -7.67 -6.88
C GLN A 432 32.00 -8.48 -7.45
N ASP A 433 32.21 -9.70 -6.93
CA ASP A 433 33.04 -10.73 -7.54
C ASP A 433 32.32 -11.39 -8.75
N PRO A 434 32.91 -11.39 -9.96
CA PRO A 434 32.36 -12.10 -11.11
C PRO A 434 32.31 -13.63 -11.00
N SER A 435 33.08 -14.25 -10.09
CA SER A 435 33.07 -15.72 -9.91
C SER A 435 31.83 -16.21 -9.14
N SER A 436 31.37 -15.41 -8.18
CA SER A 436 30.26 -15.72 -7.26
C SER A 436 28.89 -15.82 -7.97
N GLY A 437 28.69 -15.19 -9.13
CA GLY A 437 27.44 -15.36 -9.85
C GLY A 437 27.27 -14.58 -11.16
N GLN A 438 26.08 -14.72 -11.76
CA GLN A 438 25.80 -14.23 -13.11
C GLN A 438 25.39 -12.75 -13.13
N SER A 439 25.85 -12.01 -14.14
CA SER A 439 25.37 -10.64 -14.40
C SER A 439 24.08 -10.62 -15.21
N HIS A 440 23.20 -9.67 -14.91
CA HIS A 440 21.86 -9.56 -15.46
C HIS A 440 21.61 -8.15 -15.97
N THR A 441 21.63 -7.98 -17.30
CA THR A 441 21.09 -6.77 -17.95
C THR A 441 19.57 -6.83 -17.93
N LEU A 442 18.94 -5.80 -17.37
CA LEU A 442 17.50 -5.66 -17.21
C LEU A 442 17.01 -4.41 -17.95
N GLN A 443 15.86 -4.51 -18.60
CA GLN A 443 15.17 -3.44 -19.30
C GLN A 443 13.86 -3.10 -18.58
N ALA A 444 13.68 -1.82 -18.26
CA ALA A 444 12.42 -1.25 -17.79
C ALA A 444 11.50 -0.83 -18.97
N ASN A 445 10.23 -0.56 -18.66
CA ASN A 445 9.23 -0.19 -19.68
C ASN A 445 9.49 1.21 -20.28
N ASP A 446 9.98 2.14 -19.46
CA ASP A 446 10.26 3.54 -19.79
C ASP A 446 11.34 4.11 -18.86
N ILE A 447 11.72 5.37 -19.08
CA ILE A 447 12.80 6.03 -18.35
C ILE A 447 12.47 6.29 -16.88
N PHE A 448 11.20 6.54 -16.53
CA PHE A 448 10.79 6.73 -15.13
C PHE A 448 10.79 5.40 -14.38
N HIS A 449 10.32 4.32 -15.02
CA HIS A 449 10.41 2.97 -14.47
C HIS A 449 11.87 2.51 -14.30
N LYS A 450 12.79 2.87 -15.23
CA LYS A 450 14.24 2.68 -15.02
C LYS A 450 14.74 3.47 -13.82
N GLN A 451 14.45 4.77 -13.76
CA GLN A 451 14.92 5.65 -12.68
C GLN A 451 14.40 5.20 -11.31
N GLN A 452 13.17 4.70 -11.20
CA GLN A 452 12.67 4.06 -9.99
C GLN A 452 13.56 2.91 -9.55
N TRP A 453 13.71 1.86 -10.38
CA TRP A 453 14.50 0.68 -10.03
C TRP A 453 15.94 1.06 -9.66
N PHE A 454 16.54 1.94 -10.45
CA PHE A 454 17.90 2.44 -10.21
C PHE A 454 18.01 3.16 -8.85
N ASN A 455 17.03 4.00 -8.48
CA ASN A 455 17.02 4.69 -7.19
C ASN A 455 16.72 3.76 -6.01
N CYS A 456 15.81 2.80 -6.15
CA CYS A 456 15.53 1.80 -5.11
C CYS A 456 16.77 0.94 -4.83
N ILE A 457 17.39 0.36 -5.88
CA ILE A 457 18.59 -0.46 -5.76
C ILE A 457 19.76 0.38 -5.21
N ARG A 458 20.00 1.58 -5.73
CA ARG A 458 21.06 2.49 -5.22
C ARG A 458 20.86 2.86 -3.75
N THR A 459 19.63 3.09 -3.32
CA THR A 459 19.32 3.40 -1.90
C THR A 459 19.57 2.20 -1.00
N ALA A 460 19.28 0.98 -1.47
CA ALA A 460 19.54 -0.26 -0.73
C ALA A 460 21.05 -0.54 -0.57
N ILE A 461 21.86 -0.28 -1.60
CA ILE A 461 23.32 -0.53 -1.58
C ILE A 461 24.08 0.56 -0.78
N ALA A 462 23.57 1.80 -0.74
CA ALA A 462 24.26 2.96 -0.17
C ALA A 462 24.78 2.83 1.29
N PRO A 463 24.16 2.07 2.22
CA PRO A 463 24.74 1.79 3.53
C PRO A 463 26.05 0.99 3.44
N PHE A 464 26.07 -0.07 2.64
CA PHE A 464 27.17 -1.03 2.56
C PHE A 464 28.42 -0.44 1.88
N GLN A 465 28.23 0.45 0.89
CA GLN A 465 29.34 1.14 0.22
C GLN A 465 30.17 2.04 1.15
N ARG A 466 29.56 2.60 2.21
CA ARG A 466 30.28 3.42 3.21
C ARG A 466 31.19 2.56 4.09
N THR A 467 30.78 1.33 4.39
CA THR A 467 31.56 0.37 5.17
C THR A 467 32.80 -0.09 4.39
N ALA A 468 32.69 -0.34 3.09
CA ALA A 468 33.85 -0.68 2.25
C ALA A 468 34.92 0.43 2.27
N ALA A 469 34.53 1.67 1.94
CA ALA A 469 35.44 2.82 1.89
C ALA A 469 36.06 3.22 3.25
N SER A 470 35.52 2.74 4.37
CA SER A 470 36.10 2.92 5.71
C SER A 470 36.95 1.73 6.18
N THR A 471 36.91 0.60 5.48
CA THR A 471 37.82 -0.54 5.67
C THR A 471 39.08 -0.41 4.82
N GLU A 472 38.95 0.01 3.55
CA GLU A 472 40.10 0.20 2.63
C GLU A 472 41.14 1.21 3.15
N LEU A 473 40.73 2.18 3.97
CA LEU A 473 41.62 3.14 4.64
C LEU A 473 42.42 2.56 5.83
N LYS A 474 42.36 1.24 6.08
CA LYS A 474 43.15 0.55 7.11
C LYS A 474 44.11 -0.51 6.59
N GLU A 475 44.08 -0.85 5.30
CA GLU A 475 44.91 -1.91 4.71
C GLU A 475 45.85 -1.34 3.62
N LEU A 476 46.93 -0.71 4.06
CA LEU A 476 48.10 -0.40 3.24
C LEU A 476 49.36 -0.93 3.93
N PRO A 477 50.11 -1.88 3.35
CA PRO A 477 51.42 -2.30 3.86
C PRO A 477 52.47 -1.22 3.58
N GLU A 478 53.35 -0.95 4.55
CA GLU A 478 54.58 -0.21 4.30
C GLU A 478 55.56 -1.08 3.50
N LEU A 479 56.07 -0.56 2.39
CA LEU A 479 57.25 -1.08 1.69
C LEU A 479 58.14 0.11 1.31
N SER A 480 59.41 0.04 1.71
CA SER A 480 60.36 1.15 1.63
C SER A 480 61.72 0.68 1.12
N GLU A 481 62.01 0.97 -0.15
CA GLU A 481 63.29 0.78 -0.86
C GLU A 481 63.19 1.66 -2.11
N GLU A 482 64.23 2.36 -2.59
CA GLU A 482 65.52 2.70 -1.99
C GLU A 482 66.04 3.98 -2.69
N SER A 483 67.03 4.68 -2.13
CA SER A 483 67.65 5.86 -2.79
C SER A 483 69.06 6.13 -2.26
N GLU A 484 70.08 5.69 -2.99
CA GLU A 484 71.46 6.08 -2.76
C GLU A 484 71.70 7.54 -3.21
N GLU A 485 72.46 8.32 -2.43
CA GLU A 485 73.80 8.76 -2.86
C GLU A 485 74.60 9.47 -1.73
N ASN A 486 75.88 9.08 -1.62
CA ASN A 486 77.05 9.90 -1.27
C ASN A 486 77.11 10.71 0.07
N ASN A 487 77.80 10.08 1.04
CA ASN A 487 78.72 10.70 2.01
C ASN A 487 79.85 11.55 1.34
N PRO A 488 80.75 12.28 2.05
CA PRO A 488 81.03 12.31 3.50
C PRO A 488 80.99 13.73 4.16
N SER A 489 81.00 13.88 5.49
CA SER A 489 82.20 13.96 6.37
C SER A 489 81.85 14.77 7.65
N ALA A 490 82.57 14.82 8.78
CA ALA A 490 83.48 13.89 9.48
C ALA A 490 83.76 14.42 10.92
N SER A 491 84.02 13.52 11.88
CA SER A 491 84.69 13.75 13.19
C SER A 491 84.00 14.49 14.38
N ASN A 492 84.14 13.87 15.57
CA ASN A 492 84.40 14.47 16.92
C ASN A 492 83.34 15.34 17.66
N VAL A 493 83.25 15.39 19.02
CA VAL A 493 83.52 14.43 20.15
C VAL A 493 83.03 15.05 21.51
N GLN A 494 82.78 14.24 22.58
CA GLN A 494 82.55 14.62 24.03
C GLN A 494 81.33 15.55 24.39
N VAL A 495 80.27 15.15 25.13
CA VAL A 495 80.13 14.66 26.55
C VAL A 495 80.69 15.65 27.62
N PRO A 496 80.02 16.00 28.75
CA PRO A 496 78.58 16.09 29.14
C PRO A 496 78.20 17.37 29.96
N ARG A 497 76.94 17.54 30.45
CA ARG A 497 76.64 18.27 31.72
C ARG A 497 75.26 17.92 32.37
N ARG A 498 75.07 18.32 33.64
CA ARG A 498 73.90 18.02 34.53
C ARG A 498 73.42 19.28 35.29
N GLN A 499 72.10 19.43 35.49
CA GLN A 499 71.39 20.13 36.61
C GLN A 499 71.59 21.67 36.77
N PRO A 500 70.81 22.42 37.60
CA PRO A 500 69.75 22.09 38.61
C PRO A 500 68.29 22.34 38.12
N ALA A 501 67.17 21.90 38.75
CA ALA A 501 66.63 21.94 40.14
C ALA A 501 65.97 23.31 40.52
N ARG A 502 64.90 23.40 41.36
CA ARG A 502 64.30 22.42 42.31
C ARG A 502 62.82 22.73 42.68
N SER A 503 62.13 21.69 43.21
CA SER A 503 60.85 21.68 43.98
C SER A 503 59.55 21.78 43.16
N GLY A 504 58.39 21.30 43.64
CA GLY A 504 58.06 20.53 44.87
C GLY A 504 56.52 20.46 45.11
N VAL A 505 55.96 19.69 46.06
CA VAL A 505 56.53 18.70 47.01
C VAL A 505 55.44 17.72 47.55
N VAL A 506 55.83 16.72 48.35
CA VAL A 506 55.08 15.72 49.15
C VAL A 506 53.98 16.35 50.06
N HIS A 507 52.85 15.74 50.50
CA HIS A 507 52.33 14.35 50.75
C HIS A 507 50.90 14.19 50.14
N MET A 508 50.00 13.19 50.33
CA MET A 508 49.84 11.89 51.06
C MET A 508 48.91 11.02 50.13
N GLU A 509 48.91 9.68 50.04
CA GLU A 509 48.53 8.56 50.95
C GLU A 509 47.02 8.45 51.27
N LEU A 510 46.32 7.31 51.07
CA LEU A 510 46.66 5.98 50.49
C LEU A 510 45.41 5.44 49.70
N ASP A 511 45.10 4.17 49.37
CA ASP A 511 45.49 2.80 49.80
C ASP A 511 45.24 1.74 48.68
N GLU A 512 45.37 0.43 48.95
CA GLU A 512 45.40 -0.68 47.94
C GLU A 512 44.07 -1.45 47.65
N HIS A 513 44.15 -2.35 46.64
CA HIS A 513 43.18 -3.37 46.16
C HIS A 513 43.31 -4.72 46.96
N PRO A 514 42.83 -5.95 46.58
CA PRO A 514 42.12 -6.45 45.36
C PRO A 514 41.02 -7.55 45.56
N THR A 515 40.56 -8.16 44.44
CA THR A 515 40.06 -9.55 44.16
C THR A 515 39.62 -10.52 45.29
N GLU A 516 38.71 -11.52 45.12
CA GLU A 516 37.74 -11.94 44.07
C GLU A 516 36.95 -13.20 44.57
N CYS A 517 35.88 -13.62 43.87
CA CYS A 517 35.33 -15.00 43.79
C CYS A 517 34.53 -15.67 44.96
N CYS A 518 33.20 -15.79 44.75
CA CYS A 518 32.31 -16.97 44.94
C CYS A 518 32.21 -17.82 46.25
N SER A 519 30.97 -17.84 46.80
CA SER A 519 30.24 -19.01 47.36
C SER A 519 30.74 -19.62 48.71
N ILE A 520 30.02 -20.49 49.45
CA ILE A 520 28.77 -21.27 49.27
C ILE A 520 27.97 -21.27 50.62
N MET A 521 26.80 -21.94 50.67
CA MET A 521 26.06 -22.47 51.85
C MET A 521 25.04 -21.50 52.54
N ASP A 522 23.91 -21.96 53.11
CA ASP A 522 23.51 -23.36 53.38
C ASP A 522 21.98 -23.69 53.29
N THR A 523 21.69 -24.98 53.48
CA THR A 523 20.48 -25.77 53.83
C THR A 523 19.46 -25.19 54.85
N GLU A 524 18.30 -25.80 55.21
CA GLU A 524 17.52 -27.03 54.88
C GLU A 524 16.01 -26.74 55.21
N GLU A 525 14.93 -27.49 54.92
CA GLU A 525 14.60 -28.65 54.05
C GLU A 525 13.04 -28.75 53.90
N ALA A 526 12.55 -29.74 53.12
CA ALA A 526 11.37 -30.61 53.38
C ALA A 526 9.93 -30.08 53.52
N LYS A 527 8.87 -30.90 53.31
CA LYS A 527 8.64 -32.19 52.59
C LYS A 527 7.12 -32.20 52.27
N SER A 528 6.64 -32.38 51.04
CA SER A 528 6.73 -33.54 50.13
C SER A 528 5.73 -34.68 50.42
N ARG A 529 4.82 -34.92 49.46
CA ARG A 529 4.41 -36.24 48.88
C ARG A 529 3.32 -35.97 47.83
N LYS A 530 3.43 -36.32 46.54
CA LYS A 530 3.76 -37.58 45.82
C LYS A 530 2.52 -38.29 45.26
N THR A 531 2.30 -38.07 43.96
CA THR A 531 2.11 -39.10 42.90
C THR A 531 1.18 -40.31 43.13
N HIS A 532 0.33 -40.60 42.14
CA HIS A 532 0.47 -41.84 41.34
C HIS A 532 -0.18 -41.76 39.96
N ARG A 533 0.16 -42.72 39.07
CA ARG A 533 -0.26 -42.83 37.66
C ARG A 533 -0.66 -44.28 37.36
N THR A 534 -1.82 -44.52 36.75
CA THR A 534 -2.17 -45.79 36.06
C THR A 534 -3.29 -45.59 35.03
N GLN A 535 -3.64 -46.63 34.26
CA GLN A 535 -4.41 -46.57 33.01
C GLN A 535 -5.80 -47.25 33.08
N SER A 536 -6.48 -47.27 31.92
CA SER A 536 -7.74 -47.98 31.57
C SER A 536 -9.05 -47.29 32.00
N GLY A 537 -10.17 -47.47 31.29
CA GLY A 537 -10.33 -48.07 29.95
C GLY A 537 -11.78 -48.42 29.60
N HIS A 538 -12.18 -48.15 28.35
CA HIS A 538 -13.39 -48.66 27.66
C HIS A 538 -14.76 -48.64 28.39
N LYS A 539 -15.70 -47.83 27.89
CA LYS A 539 -16.93 -48.37 27.28
C LYS A 539 -17.69 -47.37 26.40
N ARG A 540 -18.42 -47.91 25.42
CA ARG A 540 -19.46 -47.23 24.64
C ARG A 540 -20.81 -47.42 25.32
N THR A 541 -21.70 -46.44 25.22
CA THR A 541 -23.16 -46.63 25.25
C THR A 541 -23.80 -45.82 24.11
N ARG A 542 -24.94 -46.30 23.59
CA ARG A 542 -25.53 -45.82 22.32
C ARG A 542 -27.03 -46.09 22.28
N GLU A 543 -27.84 -45.11 22.65
CA GLU A 543 -29.28 -45.05 22.39
C GLU A 543 -29.71 -43.58 22.24
N LYS A 544 -30.84 -43.24 21.64
CA LYS A 544 -31.51 -43.64 20.39
C LYS A 544 -32.83 -42.84 20.37
N SER A 545 -32.98 -41.96 19.39
CA SER A 545 -34.24 -41.63 18.70
C SER A 545 -35.56 -41.39 19.48
N LEU A 546 -36.06 -40.15 19.39
CA LEU A 546 -37.48 -39.77 19.21
C LEU A 546 -37.48 -38.29 18.77
N SER A 547 -37.53 -37.92 17.47
CA SER A 547 -38.64 -38.07 16.50
C SER A 547 -39.95 -37.39 16.92
N LYS A 548 -40.17 -36.18 16.39
CA LYS A 548 -41.51 -35.58 16.14
C LYS A 548 -41.42 -34.59 14.97
N LYS A 549 -42.55 -34.35 14.28
CA LYS A 549 -42.62 -33.73 12.94
C LYS A 549 -43.31 -32.36 12.95
N GLY A 550 -42.92 -31.51 12.00
CA GLY A 550 -43.74 -30.42 11.44
C GLY A 550 -43.78 -29.11 12.24
N LYS A 551 -44.21 -27.99 11.65
CA LYS A 551 -44.79 -27.80 10.29
C LYS A 551 -44.27 -26.51 9.63
N GLU A 552 -44.47 -26.41 8.32
CA GLU A 552 -44.44 -25.14 7.58
C GLU A 552 -45.65 -24.27 7.94
N THR A 553 -45.49 -22.95 7.84
CA THR A 553 -46.55 -22.05 7.34
C THR A 553 -45.90 -20.86 6.63
N LEU A 554 -46.39 -20.52 5.43
CA LEU A 554 -46.22 -19.17 4.87
C LEU A 554 -47.34 -18.27 5.42
N VAL A 555 -47.00 -17.00 5.67
CA VAL A 555 -47.78 -15.82 5.25
C VAL A 555 -46.78 -14.79 4.74
#